data_AF-A0A954BWG0-F1
#
_entry.id   AF-A0A954BWG0-F1
#
_cell.length_a   1.000
_cell.length_b   1.000
_cell.length_c   1.000
_cell.angle_alpha   90.00
_cell.angle_beta   90.00
_cell.angle_gamma   90.00
#
_symmetry.space_group_name_H-M   'P 1'
#
loop_
_entity.id
_entity.type
_entity.pdbx_description
1 polymer ?
#
loop_
_entity_poly.entity_id
_entity_poly.type
_entity_poly.pdbx_seq_one_letter_code
_entity_poly.pdbx_strand_id
1 'polypeptide(L)' 'MANRFPKKKYGQRWQVESLFSQDKRRFGSQSSASSINGQFGELCLRVLAHNIALLLRRRIQQPPNPLEMYAFNGATLTPF' A
#
# COMPACT_ATOMS: atom_id res chain seq x y z
N MET A 1 -26.69 12.31 18.64
CA MET A 1 -25.60 11.45 18.12
C MET A 1 -26.21 10.35 17.26
N ALA A 2 -25.80 10.20 16.00
CA ALA A 2 -26.41 9.20 15.12
C ALA A 2 -25.99 7.78 15.53
N ASN A 3 -26.90 7.03 16.16
CA ASN A 3 -26.68 5.65 16.64
C ASN A 3 -26.43 4.61 15.53
N ARG A 4 -26.36 5.02 14.26
CA ARG A 4 -26.13 4.15 13.09
C ARG A 4 -24.95 4.58 12.22
N PHE A 5 -23.96 5.29 12.77
CA PHE A 5 -22.74 5.56 12.00
C PHE A 5 -22.01 4.22 11.71
N PRO A 6 -21.78 3.85 10.44
CA PRO A 6 -21.17 2.57 10.09
C PRO A 6 -19.67 2.61 10.38
N LYS A 7 -19.31 2.52 11.66
CA LYS A 7 -17.94 2.57 12.20
C LYS A 7 -17.01 1.56 11.51
N LYS A 8 -17.51 0.37 11.16
CA LYS A 8 -16.73 -0.64 10.44
C LYS A 8 -16.30 -0.18 9.04
N LYS A 9 -17.14 0.58 8.33
CA LYS A 9 -16.87 1.08 6.98
C LYS A 9 -15.99 2.32 6.98
N TYR A 10 -16.21 3.24 7.93
CA TYR A 10 -15.51 4.54 7.97
C TYR A 10 -14.40 4.63 9.02
N GLY A 11 -14.23 3.64 9.89
CA GLY A 11 -13.19 3.64 10.92
C GLY A 11 -11.77 3.59 10.36
N GLN A 12 -11.61 3.18 9.10
CA GLN A 12 -10.34 3.15 8.37
C GLN A 12 -10.18 4.33 7.40
N ARG A 13 -11.13 5.28 7.37
CA ARG A 13 -11.09 6.44 6.46
C ARG A 13 -9.82 7.28 6.64
N TRP A 14 -9.34 7.39 7.88
CA TRP A 14 -8.12 8.14 8.20
C TRP A 14 -6.88 7.58 7.47
N GLN A 15 -6.86 6.27 7.15
CA GLN A 15 -5.75 5.65 6.41
C GLN A 15 -5.69 6.16 4.97
N VAL A 16 -6.87 6.28 4.33
CA VAL A 16 -6.99 6.81 2.96
C VAL A 16 -6.63 8.29 2.91
N GLU A 17 -7.07 9.08 3.89
CA GLU A 17 -6.70 10.50 4.00
C GLU A 17 -5.20 10.70 4.25
N SER A 18 -4.58 9.80 5.03
CA SER A 18 -3.14 9.78 5.26
C SER A 18 -2.36 9.45 3.98
N LEU A 19 -2.84 8.49 3.19
CA LEU A 19 -2.27 8.14 1.89
C LEU A 19 -2.33 9.33 0.93
N PHE A 20 -3.49 9.97 0.80
CA PHE A 20 -3.63 11.17 -0.04
C PHE A 20 -2.71 12.31 0.40
N SER A 21 -2.50 12.47 1.71
CA SER A 21 -1.58 13.49 2.23
C SER A 21 -0.12 13.16 1.93
N GLN A 22 0.28 11.87 1.98
CA GLN A 22 1.61 11.43 1.54
C GLN A 22 1.82 11.70 0.06
N ASP A 23 0.90 11.27 -0.80
CA ASP A 23 1.01 11.46 -2.25
C ASP A 23 1.11 12.94 -2.61
N LYS A 24 0.27 13.80 -2.02
CA LYS A 24 0.33 15.25 -2.22
C LYS A 24 1.68 15.84 -1.82
N ARG A 25 2.25 15.45 -0.68
CA ARG A 25 3.56 15.93 -0.22
C ARG A 25 4.71 15.43 -1.10
N ARG A 26 4.61 14.19 -1.60
CA ARG A 26 5.69 13.52 -2.32
C ARG A 26 5.70 13.86 -3.82
N PHE A 27 4.53 14.14 -4.40
CA PHE A 27 4.36 14.32 -5.84
C PHE A 27 3.80 15.69 -6.23
N GLY A 28 3.26 16.48 -5.29
CA GLY A 28 2.60 17.76 -5.60
C GLY A 28 3.53 18.85 -6.13
N SER A 29 4.85 18.76 -5.93
CA SER A 29 5.84 19.75 -6.38
C SER A 29 6.65 19.33 -7.61
N GLN A 30 6.46 18.10 -8.11
CA GLN A 30 7.25 17.53 -9.19
C GLN A 30 6.33 16.94 -10.24
N SER A 31 5.83 17.77 -11.16
CA SER A 31 5.22 17.30 -12.40
C SER A 31 5.99 17.88 -13.57
N SER A 32 6.38 17.01 -14.50
CA SER A 32 7.11 17.40 -15.72
C SER A 32 6.17 17.74 -16.87
N ALA A 33 4.88 17.46 -16.73
CA ALA A 33 3.88 17.69 -17.76
C ALA A 33 3.33 19.14 -17.71
N SER A 34 3.33 19.81 -18.86
CA SER A 34 2.78 21.17 -18.98
C SER A 34 1.28 21.19 -19.28
N SER A 35 0.67 20.07 -19.68
CA SER A 35 -0.77 19.96 -19.96
C SER A 35 -1.51 19.32 -18.79
N ILE A 36 -2.74 19.77 -18.53
CA ILE A 36 -3.62 19.22 -17.48
C ILE A 36 -3.80 17.70 -17.62
N ASN A 37 -4.01 17.21 -18.84
CA ASN A 37 -4.16 15.78 -19.09
C ASN A 37 -2.88 15.00 -18.81
N GLY A 38 -1.72 15.56 -19.15
CA GLY A 38 -0.41 14.97 -18.83
C GLY A 38 -0.16 14.93 -17.33
N GLN A 39 -0.47 16.01 -16.61
CA GLN A 39 -0.38 16.08 -15.15
C GLN A 39 -1.29 15.06 -14.48
N PHE A 40 -2.52 14.90 -14.98
CA PHE A 40 -3.46 13.90 -14.49
C PHE A 40 -2.93 12.47 -14.69
N GLY A 41 -2.43 12.14 -15.90
CA GLY A 41 -1.82 10.84 -16.18
C GLY A 41 -0.60 10.56 -15.32
N GLU A 42 0.27 11.57 -15.12
CA GLU A 42 1.43 11.47 -14.25
C GLU A 42 1.05 11.21 -12.80
N LEU A 43 0.06 11.92 -12.27
CA LEU A 43 -0.46 11.71 -10.92
C LEU A 43 -1.06 10.29 -10.77
N CYS A 44 -1.85 9.82 -11.73
CA CYS A 44 -2.40 8.47 -11.71
C CYS A 44 -1.31 7.40 -11.67
N LEU A 45 -0.26 7.53 -12.50
CA LEU A 45 0.86 6.59 -12.52
C LEU A 45 1.64 6.61 -11.20
N ARG A 46 1.89 7.78 -10.62
CA ARG A 46 2.59 7.92 -9.34
C ARG A 46 1.82 7.28 -8.19
N VAL A 47 0.50 7.48 -8.12
CA VAL A 47 -0.38 6.82 -7.13
C VAL A 47 -0.36 5.30 -7.32
N LEU A 48 -0.46 4.81 -8.55
CA LEU A 48 -0.39 3.38 -8.85
C LEU A 48 0.96 2.79 -8.41
N ALA A 49 2.07 3.44 -8.76
CA ALA A 49 3.41 3.02 -8.37
C ALA A 49 3.59 3.03 -6.84
N HIS A 50 3.08 4.04 -6.14
CA HIS A 50 3.12 4.10 -4.69
C HIS A 50 2.35 2.94 -4.04
N ASN A 51 1.14 2.64 -4.54
CA ASN A 51 0.34 1.51 -4.06
C ASN A 51 1.03 0.17 -4.28
N ILE A 52 1.63 -0.04 -5.46
CA ILE A 52 2.40 -1.26 -5.75
C ILE A 52 3.59 -1.37 -4.78
N ALA A 53 4.32 -0.28 -4.53
CA ALA A 53 5.43 -0.28 -3.58
C ALA A 53 5.00 -0.64 -2.15
N LEU A 54 3.83 -0.16 -1.69
CA LEU A 54 3.28 -0.54 -0.39
C LEU A 54 2.94 -2.03 -0.32
N LEU A 55 2.34 -2.59 -1.38
CA LEU A 55 2.01 -4.01 -1.45
C LEU A 55 3.27 -4.89 -1.48
N LEU A 56 4.28 -4.50 -2.26
CA LEU A 56 5.57 -5.21 -2.31
C LEU A 56 6.30 -5.14 -0.97
N ARG A 57 6.33 -3.97 -0.32
CA ARG A 57 6.89 -3.83 1.02
C ARG A 57 6.19 -4.75 2.02
N ARG A 58 4.86 -4.82 1.97
CA ARG A 58 4.08 -5.73 2.82
C ARG A 58 4.46 -7.19 2.58
N ARG A 59 4.65 -7.60 1.33
CA ARG A 59 5.07 -8.96 0.97
C ARG A 59 6.47 -9.27 1.52
N ILE A 60 7.42 -8.35 1.38
CA ILE A 60 8.81 -8.53 1.87
C ILE A 60 8.86 -8.58 3.40
N GLN A 61 7.99 -7.82 4.08
CA GLN A 61 7.91 -7.83 5.54
C GLN A 61 7.18 -9.04 6.12
N GLN A 62 6.45 -9.80 5.31
CA GLN A 62 5.88 -11.06 5.77
C GLN A 62 7.00 -12.09 5.85
N PRO A 63 7.24 -12.71 7.02
CA PRO A 63 8.15 -13.85 7.09
C PRO A 63 7.66 -14.92 6.11
N PRO A 64 8.58 -15.74 5.55
CA PRO A 64 8.17 -16.83 4.68
C PRO A 64 7.15 -17.68 5.42
N ASN A 65 6.20 -18.25 4.68
CA ASN A 65 5.22 -19.11 5.33
C ASN A 65 6.01 -20.24 6.07
N PRO A 66 5.51 -20.76 7.21
CA PRO A 66 6.25 -21.77 7.97
C PRO A 66 6.69 -22.96 7.10
N LEU A 67 5.84 -23.41 6.16
CA LEU A 67 6.14 -24.50 5.24
C LEU A 67 7.28 -24.16 4.25
N GLU A 68 7.43 -22.89 3.85
CA GLU A 68 8.52 -22.38 3.01
C GLU A 68 9.83 -22.23 3.80
N MET A 69 9.76 -21.89 5.09
CA MET A 69 10.94 -21.87 5.99
C MET A 69 11.60 -23.26 6.10
N TYR A 70 10.81 -24.33 6.11
CA TYR A 70 11.30 -25.71 6.17
C TYR A 70 11.75 -26.29 4.82
N ALA A 71 11.46 -25.62 3.70
CA ALA A 71 11.80 -26.10 2.36
C ALA A 71 13.20 -25.66 1.88
N PHE A 72 13.75 -24.58 2.45
CA PHE A 72 15.02 -24.00 1.99
C PHE A 72 16.27 -24.69 2.57
N ASN A 73 16.12 -25.40 3.69
CA ASN A 73 17.14 -26.27 4.26
C ASN A 73 16.57 -27.67 4.24
N GLY A 74 17.16 -28.61 3.49
CA GLY A 74 16.68 -30.00 3.34
C GLY A 74 16.69 -30.86 4.61
N ALA A 75 16.43 -30.28 5.79
CA ALA A 75 16.23 -30.96 7.06
C ALA A 75 14.73 -30.96 7.38
N THR A 76 14.08 -32.11 7.20
CA THR A 76 12.73 -32.36 7.68
C THR A 76 12.70 -32.27 9.20
N LEU A 77 12.33 -31.11 9.74
CA LEU A 77 11.88 -31.02 11.13
C LEU A 77 10.37 -31.17 11.13
N THR A 78 9.92 -32.37 11.47
CA THR A 78 8.52 -32.69 11.75
C THR A 78 8.03 -31.86 12.94
N PRO A 79 6.85 -31.23 12.88
CA PRO A 79 6.28 -30.56 14.04
C PRO A 79 5.80 -31.62 15.04
N PHE A 80 6.21 -31.48 16.31
CA PHE A 80 5.51 -32.07 17.45
C PHE A 80 4.29 -31.24 17.80
#